data_AF-A0A374VL00-F1
#
_entry.id   AF-A0A374VL00-F1
#
_cell.length_a   1.000
_cell.length_b   1.000
_cell.length_c   1.000
_cell.angle_alpha   90.00
_cell.angle_beta   90.00
_cell.angle_gamma   90.00
#
_symmetry.space_group_name_H-M   'P 1'
#
loop_
_entity.id
_entity.type
_entity.pdbx_description
1 polymer ?
#
loop_
_entity_poly.entity_id
_entity_poly.type
_entity_poly.pdbx_seq_one_letter_code
_entity_poly.pdbx_strand_id
1 'polypeptide(L)'
;MSLMFMGQVMVFGDGSAQGLLHADTIASAAEAIEGAKNKDQLAKEFKEATKDLGKVDFFDVAEDKNETSNNEEIAEDDISVQSESDKAVQDHTAAIATASDGDAPAGELTVTGIIKQGVINGIDDKTPIYVRIFDENWNEIEYQELQSGDSYSVTASSGSGIYHVKYESDGYLPFYLKDFGTGTYTVGSGDSRNTVTLVPGDTTWNEEHDNEWSDDVINGKDLAYVQSCLGETRGNDHFNLSMDLKDENGIVDQEELDIFCSLYDSLESGSFYDVSGIRDYDINDDGVLNLYDYKLLYDMLCGYDNNQIVNIPDMTGDGYFTIEDLSSFLDYLYSDDAYLYNHDMNRDGIVDENDNDANMLNYYAAMQGRTENYYEYMDKDDSGTIDEADVAWFSAAYSASGDLDWDHAFKRTLIMQESG
;
A
#
# COMPACT_ATOMS: atom_id res chain seq x y z
N MET A 1 60.30 -2.46 53.44
CA MET A 1 59.23 -3.43 53.10
C MET A 1 57.98 -2.64 52.76
N SER A 2 57.35 -3.08 51.68
CA SER A 2 56.08 -2.70 51.02
C SER A 2 54.95 -2.06 51.86
N LEU A 3 54.18 -1.19 51.19
CA LEU A 3 52.70 -0.94 51.21
C LEU A 3 51.98 -0.88 52.59
N MET A 4 50.96 -0.05 52.84
CA MET A 4 49.96 0.62 52.00
C MET A 4 49.24 1.63 52.93
N PHE A 5 49.04 2.89 52.52
CA PHE A 5 48.05 3.76 53.15
C PHE A 5 46.74 3.61 52.37
N MET A 6 45.70 3.07 53.02
CA MET A 6 44.32 3.11 52.53
C MET A 6 43.77 4.52 52.74
N GLY A 7 43.66 5.30 51.66
CA GLY A 7 42.89 6.55 51.64
C GLY A 7 41.42 6.21 51.39
N GLN A 8 40.56 6.44 52.39
CA GLN A 8 39.11 6.43 52.23
C GLN A 8 38.64 7.81 51.80
N VAL A 9 37.83 7.90 50.75
CA VAL A 9 37.08 9.12 50.38
C VAL A 9 35.60 8.85 50.66
N MET A 10 34.97 9.71 51.45
CA MET A 10 33.55 9.66 51.78
C MET A 10 32.83 10.72 50.93
N VAL A 11 31.92 10.30 50.05
CA VAL A 11 31.10 11.19 49.22
C VAL A 11 29.69 11.22 49.82
N PHE A 12 29.14 12.42 50.04
CA PHE A 12 27.76 12.61 50.48
C PHE A 12 26.88 12.99 49.28
N GLY A 13 25.86 12.17 49.02
CA GLY A 13 24.73 12.44 48.12
C GLY A 13 23.42 12.15 48.85
N ASP A 14 22.31 12.71 48.36
CA ASP A 14 20.98 12.82 48.97
C ASP A 14 20.25 11.48 49.23
N GLY A 15 20.77 10.70 50.18
CA GLY A 15 19.91 10.04 51.16
C GLY A 15 19.22 8.73 50.81
N SER A 16 19.69 7.93 49.85
CA SER A 16 19.15 6.55 49.68
C SER A 16 20.13 5.43 49.32
N ALA A 17 21.43 5.68 49.14
CA ALA A 17 22.41 4.61 48.95
C ALA A 17 23.74 4.89 49.67
N GLN A 18 24.12 4.04 50.62
CA GLN A 18 25.47 3.97 51.18
C GLN A 18 26.19 2.78 50.58
N GLY A 19 27.10 3.01 49.62
CA GLY A 19 27.98 1.99 49.05
C GLY A 19 29.43 2.40 49.16
N LEU A 20 30.27 1.55 49.74
CA LEU A 20 31.73 1.71 49.71
C LEU A 20 32.23 1.23 48.33
N LEU A 21 32.80 2.14 47.53
CA LEU A 21 33.39 1.80 46.24
C LEU A 21 34.79 1.19 46.43
N HIS A 22 35.03 0.03 45.81
CA HIS A 22 36.34 -0.62 45.76
C HIS A 22 37.27 0.11 44.76
N ALA A 23 38.58 0.07 44.99
CA ALA A 23 39.59 0.80 44.20
C ALA A 23 39.54 0.50 42.68
N ASP A 24 39.11 -0.69 42.30
CA ASP A 24 39.00 -1.11 40.89
C ASP A 24 37.88 -0.36 40.14
N THR A 25 36.86 0.13 40.86
CA THR A 25 35.78 0.95 40.29
C THR A 25 36.23 2.41 40.08
N ILE A 26 37.21 2.90 40.84
CA ILE A 26 37.77 4.25 40.67
C ILE A 26 38.70 4.30 39.45
N ALA A 27 39.48 3.24 39.20
CA ALA A 27 40.33 3.15 38.00
C ALA A 27 39.49 3.11 36.72
N SER A 28 38.40 2.32 36.71
CA SER A 28 37.48 2.24 35.58
C SER A 28 36.71 3.56 35.35
N ALA A 29 36.36 4.28 36.43
CA ALA A 29 35.74 5.61 36.32
C ALA A 29 36.74 6.68 35.85
N ALA A 30 38.03 6.56 36.21
CA ALA A 30 39.08 7.46 35.71
C ALA A 30 39.34 7.24 34.21
N GLU A 31 39.40 5.99 33.74
CA GLU A 31 39.50 5.68 32.30
C GLU A 31 38.26 6.14 31.52
N ALA A 32 37.05 6.04 32.10
CA ALA A 32 35.83 6.55 31.49
C ALA A 32 35.77 8.09 31.44
N ILE A 33 36.39 8.79 32.38
CA ILE A 33 36.49 10.26 32.38
C ILE A 33 37.61 10.75 31.45
N GLU A 34 38.70 9.99 31.30
CA GLU A 34 39.79 10.30 30.34
C GLU A 34 39.36 10.02 28.88
N GLY A 35 38.38 9.13 28.67
CA GLY A 35 37.72 8.88 27.38
C GLY A 35 36.53 9.79 27.06
N ALA A 36 36.01 10.55 28.03
CA ALA A 36 34.91 11.49 27.81
C ALA A 36 35.44 12.79 27.18
N LYS A 37 35.45 12.85 25.85
CA LYS A 37 35.70 14.11 25.12
C LYS A 37 34.75 15.18 25.64
N ASN A 38 35.30 16.30 26.09
CA ASN A 38 34.48 17.38 26.62
C ASN A 38 33.60 17.98 25.51
N LYS A 39 32.47 18.58 25.90
CA LYS A 39 31.48 19.17 24.98
C LYS A 39 32.12 20.13 23.97
N ASP A 40 33.19 20.81 24.36
CA ASP A 40 33.92 21.76 23.49
C ASP A 40 34.79 21.05 22.45
N GLN A 41 35.35 19.87 22.74
CA GLN A 41 36.05 19.03 21.78
C GLN A 41 35.10 18.40 20.77
N LEU A 42 33.96 17.88 21.22
CA LEU A 42 32.93 17.34 20.32
C LEU A 42 32.35 18.43 19.42
N ALA A 43 32.12 19.64 19.94
CA ALA A 43 31.69 20.77 19.14
C ALA A 43 32.75 21.24 18.14
N LYS A 44 34.04 21.12 18.48
CA LYS A 44 35.15 21.47 17.59
C LYS A 44 35.34 20.42 16.49
N GLU A 45 35.26 19.13 16.83
CA GLU A 45 35.30 18.02 15.87
C GLU A 45 34.09 18.07 14.92
N PHE A 46 32.89 18.38 15.44
CA PHE A 46 31.70 18.61 14.61
C PHE A 46 31.89 19.81 13.67
N LYS A 47 32.44 20.93 14.16
CA LYS A 47 32.74 22.10 13.30
C LYS A 47 33.84 21.84 12.28
N GLU A 48 34.83 20.99 12.58
CA GLU A 48 35.86 20.61 11.62
C GLU A 48 35.33 19.62 10.58
N ALA A 49 34.53 18.63 10.99
CA ALA A 49 33.89 17.67 10.09
C ALA A 49 32.86 18.30 9.15
N THR A 50 32.23 19.40 9.57
CA THR A 50 31.23 20.13 8.77
C THR A 50 31.80 21.30 7.98
N LYS A 51 33.09 21.64 8.14
CA LYS A 51 33.70 22.84 7.54
C LYS A 51 33.79 22.78 6.01
N ASP A 52 33.84 21.58 5.44
CA ASP A 52 34.00 21.35 4.00
C ASP A 52 32.76 20.70 3.37
N LEU A 53 31.72 20.39 4.16
CA LEU A 53 30.39 20.00 3.65
C LEU A 53 29.67 21.25 3.14
N GLY A 54 29.83 21.54 1.85
CA GLY A 54 29.23 22.70 1.17
C GLY A 54 30.16 23.45 0.23
N LYS A 55 31.42 23.02 0.06
CA LYS A 55 32.28 23.54 -1.01
C LYS A 55 32.33 22.55 -2.16
N VAL A 56 31.50 22.78 -3.17
CA VAL A 56 31.70 22.21 -4.50
C VAL A 56 32.32 23.31 -5.35
N ASP A 57 33.55 23.09 -5.84
CA ASP A 57 34.22 23.99 -6.78
C ASP A 57 33.47 23.92 -8.12
N PHE A 58 32.83 25.02 -8.51
CA PHE A 58 32.18 25.13 -9.81
C PHE A 58 33.24 25.30 -10.90
N PHE A 59 33.29 24.36 -11.84
CA PHE A 59 34.02 24.54 -13.09
C PHE A 59 33.23 25.54 -13.95
N ASP A 60 33.76 26.76 -14.10
CA ASP A 60 33.29 27.72 -15.11
C ASP A 60 33.49 27.14 -16.52
N VAL A 61 32.40 26.82 -17.21
CA VAL A 61 32.41 26.59 -18.66
C VAL A 61 31.79 27.82 -19.33
N ALA A 62 32.60 28.50 -20.15
CA ALA A 62 32.23 29.71 -20.85
C ALA A 62 31.10 29.48 -21.88
N GLU A 63 30.09 30.36 -21.85
CA GLU A 63 29.06 30.47 -22.88
C GLU A 63 29.60 31.18 -24.14
N ASP A 64 29.32 30.60 -25.31
CA ASP A 64 29.37 31.29 -26.60
C ASP A 64 27.94 31.60 -27.09
N LYS A 65 27.77 32.83 -27.56
CA LYS A 65 26.52 33.50 -27.96
C LYS A 65 26.07 33.14 -29.38
N ASN A 66 24.75 33.15 -29.65
CA ASN A 66 24.12 33.95 -30.73
C ASN A 66 22.57 33.92 -30.66
N GLU A 67 21.88 35.06 -30.48
CA GLU A 67 21.19 35.90 -31.51
C GLU A 67 19.79 35.37 -31.95
N THR A 68 18.68 35.88 -31.38
CA THR A 68 17.81 37.05 -31.74
C THR A 68 16.63 36.79 -32.70
N SER A 69 15.42 37.21 -32.26
CA SER A 69 14.42 38.11 -32.92
C SER A 69 12.97 37.74 -32.56
N ASN A 70 12.23 38.56 -31.78
CA ASN A 70 11.26 39.64 -32.16
C ASN A 70 9.97 39.09 -32.84
N ASN A 71 8.70 39.44 -32.54
CA ASN A 71 8.06 40.55 -31.81
C ASN A 71 6.52 40.29 -31.65
N GLU A 72 5.90 41.01 -30.70
CA GLU A 72 4.52 41.60 -30.66
C GLU A 72 3.25 40.73 -30.44
N GLU A 73 2.83 40.67 -29.16
CA GLU A 73 1.58 41.21 -28.57
C GLU A 73 0.29 41.33 -29.42
N ILE A 74 -0.83 40.72 -28.95
CA ILE A 74 -2.14 41.36 -28.64
C ILE A 74 -3.16 40.34 -28.05
N ALA A 75 -3.76 40.78 -26.93
CA ALA A 75 -5.08 40.52 -26.33
C ALA A 75 -5.44 39.16 -25.68
N GLU A 76 -5.75 39.29 -24.39
CA GLU A 76 -6.37 38.38 -23.44
C GLU A 76 -7.79 37.94 -23.87
N ASP A 77 -8.08 36.63 -23.80
CA ASP A 77 -9.16 36.11 -22.95
C ASP A 77 -9.05 34.57 -22.82
N ASP A 78 -9.01 34.14 -21.57
CA ASP A 78 -9.40 32.85 -20.99
C ASP A 78 -8.76 31.50 -21.42
N ILE A 79 -8.36 30.76 -20.37
CA ILE A 79 -7.94 29.34 -20.28
C ILE A 79 -6.45 29.10 -20.56
N SER A 80 -5.60 29.36 -19.57
CA SER A 80 -4.20 28.92 -19.57
C SER A 80 -4.09 27.45 -19.10
N VAL A 81 -4.14 26.54 -20.07
CA VAL A 81 -3.28 25.35 -20.07
C VAL A 81 -1.87 25.86 -20.36
N GLN A 82 -0.90 25.58 -19.50
CA GLN A 82 0.51 25.73 -19.86
C GLN A 82 1.26 24.43 -19.58
N SER A 83 1.37 23.65 -20.65
CA SER A 83 2.55 22.90 -20.99
C SER A 83 3.70 23.86 -21.30
N GLU A 84 4.86 23.66 -20.69
CA GLU A 84 6.22 23.93 -21.22
C GLU A 84 7.19 23.35 -20.17
N SER A 85 7.84 22.21 -20.41
CA SER A 85 9.11 22.11 -21.13
C SER A 85 10.09 23.23 -20.78
N ASP A 86 10.69 23.13 -19.59
CA ASP A 86 12.05 23.56 -19.34
C ASP A 86 12.71 22.54 -18.41
N LYS A 87 13.88 22.04 -18.81
CA LYS A 87 14.75 21.21 -17.97
C LYS A 87 15.24 22.04 -16.79
N ALA A 88 14.43 22.15 -15.75
CA ALA A 88 14.87 22.55 -14.44
C ALA A 88 15.12 21.29 -13.62
N VAL A 89 16.39 20.95 -13.41
CA VAL A 89 16.78 20.17 -12.22
C VAL A 89 16.35 21.04 -11.04
N GLN A 90 15.15 20.78 -10.50
CA GLN A 90 14.70 21.46 -9.30
C GLN A 90 15.53 20.94 -8.15
N ASP A 91 16.27 21.85 -7.52
CA ASP A 91 17.00 21.60 -6.30
C ASP A 91 15.96 21.46 -5.17
N HIS A 92 15.60 20.22 -4.82
CA HIS A 92 14.62 19.87 -3.78
C HIS A 92 15.19 20.00 -2.36
N THR A 93 15.93 21.08 -2.07
CA THR A 93 16.43 21.30 -0.71
C THR A 93 15.33 21.91 0.16
N ALA A 94 14.97 21.20 1.24
CA ALA A 94 13.86 21.50 2.15
C ALA A 94 13.98 22.86 2.87
N ALA A 95 12.87 23.60 2.94
CA ALA A 95 12.71 24.76 3.82
C ALA A 95 11.83 24.38 5.03
N ILE A 96 12.46 24.19 6.19
CA ILE A 96 11.75 23.98 7.46
C ILE A 96 11.21 25.33 7.95
N ALA A 97 9.90 25.52 7.91
CA ALA A 97 9.25 26.63 8.61
C ALA A 97 9.15 26.28 10.11
N THR A 98 9.69 27.16 10.96
CA THR A 98 9.75 26.99 12.42
C THR A 98 8.38 26.79 13.06
N ALA A 99 8.25 25.75 13.89
CA ALA A 99 7.10 25.48 14.76
C ALA A 99 6.90 26.60 15.81
N SER A 100 5.64 26.92 16.16
CA SER A 100 5.31 27.77 17.30
C SER A 100 5.14 26.93 18.57
N ASP A 101 5.60 27.46 19.70
CA ASP A 101 5.51 26.84 21.03
C ASP A 101 4.06 26.66 21.48
N GLY A 102 3.47 25.47 21.26
CA GLY A 102 2.16 25.06 21.77
C GLY A 102 2.27 23.82 22.66
N ASP A 103 1.64 23.85 23.84
CA ASP A 103 1.56 22.72 24.78
C ASP A 103 0.57 21.66 24.27
N ALA A 104 1.07 20.74 23.43
CA ALA A 104 0.33 19.54 23.03
C ALA A 104 0.03 18.62 24.25
N PRO A 105 -1.12 17.90 24.27
CA PRO A 105 -1.38 16.89 25.29
C PRO A 105 -0.28 15.83 25.30
N ALA A 106 0.30 15.60 26.47
CA ALA A 106 1.45 14.73 26.63
C ALA A 106 1.11 13.28 26.23
N GLY A 107 1.68 12.80 25.12
CA GLY A 107 1.59 11.42 24.67
C GLY A 107 0.58 11.14 23.55
N GLU A 108 -0.02 12.16 22.92
CA GLU A 108 -0.92 11.94 21.77
C GLU A 108 -0.40 12.62 20.50
N LEU A 109 -0.46 11.92 19.36
CA LEU A 109 -0.27 12.51 18.03
C LEU A 109 -1.62 12.58 17.32
N THR A 110 -1.94 13.72 16.73
CA THR A 110 -3.04 13.85 15.77
C THR A 110 -2.52 14.46 14.47
N VAL A 111 -2.79 13.81 13.34
CA VAL A 111 -2.53 14.37 12.01
C VAL A 111 -3.83 14.64 11.28
N THR A 112 -3.88 15.80 10.63
CA THR A 112 -5.05 16.29 9.90
C THR A 112 -4.64 16.84 8.54
N GLY A 113 -5.58 16.84 7.60
CA GLY A 113 -5.34 17.42 6.28
C GLY A 113 -6.39 16.97 5.27
N ILE A 114 -6.05 17.19 4.01
CA ILE A 114 -6.71 16.64 2.83
C ILE A 114 -5.69 15.75 2.14
N ILE A 115 -6.11 14.59 1.65
CA ILE A 115 -5.26 13.69 0.89
C ILE A 115 -5.71 13.63 -0.56
N LYS A 116 -4.77 13.56 -1.50
CA LYS A 116 -5.06 13.43 -2.94
C LYS A 116 -4.07 12.49 -3.61
N GLN A 117 -4.55 11.76 -4.60
CA GLN A 117 -3.71 11.14 -5.62
C GLN A 117 -3.28 12.18 -6.65
N GLY A 118 -2.04 12.07 -7.14
CA GLY A 118 -1.58 12.88 -8.26
C GLY A 118 -2.32 12.53 -9.55
N VAL A 119 -2.68 13.53 -10.34
CA VAL A 119 -3.51 13.31 -11.54
C VAL A 119 -2.62 13.08 -12.76
N ILE A 120 -2.82 11.94 -13.44
CA ILE A 120 -2.22 11.62 -14.74
C ILE A 120 -3.35 11.40 -15.75
N ASN A 121 -3.25 12.08 -16.90
CA ASN A 121 -4.18 11.99 -18.03
C ASN A 121 -5.68 12.21 -17.68
N GLY A 122 -5.99 12.78 -16.51
CA GLY A 122 -7.37 13.05 -16.08
C GLY A 122 -8.17 11.81 -15.68
N ILE A 123 -7.50 10.69 -15.40
CA ILE A 123 -8.14 9.49 -14.84
C ILE A 123 -8.54 9.76 -13.38
N ASP A 124 -9.75 9.34 -13.03
CA ASP A 124 -10.27 9.34 -11.66
C ASP A 124 -9.97 7.98 -11.03
N ASP A 125 -8.82 7.89 -10.37
CA ASP A 125 -8.36 6.66 -9.73
C ASP A 125 -9.16 6.40 -8.45
N LYS A 126 -9.68 5.18 -8.31
CA LYS A 126 -10.51 4.74 -7.18
C LYS A 126 -9.72 3.95 -6.13
N THR A 127 -8.42 3.77 -6.34
CA THR A 127 -7.56 3.04 -5.40
C THR A 127 -7.63 3.73 -4.03
N PRO A 128 -7.97 3.01 -2.95
CA PRO A 128 -8.06 3.59 -1.61
C PRO A 128 -6.74 4.23 -1.17
N ILE A 129 -6.85 5.22 -0.28
CA ILE A 129 -5.71 5.87 0.35
C ILE A 129 -5.74 5.61 1.85
N TYR A 130 -4.61 5.19 2.41
CA TYR A 130 -4.47 4.92 3.83
C TYR A 130 -3.57 5.96 4.49
N VAL A 131 -4.03 6.50 5.62
CA VAL A 131 -3.20 7.29 6.55
C VAL A 131 -3.01 6.46 7.80
N ARG A 132 -1.79 5.96 8.00
CA ARG A 132 -1.43 5.04 9.09
C ARG A 132 -0.48 5.71 10.05
N ILE A 133 -0.70 5.51 11.35
CA ILE A 133 0.21 5.93 12.43
C ILE A 133 0.86 4.69 13.05
N PHE A 134 2.17 4.76 13.22
CA PHE A 134 2.99 3.71 13.82
C PHE A 134 3.69 4.21 15.09
N ASP A 135 4.02 3.28 15.98
CA ASP A 135 4.89 3.51 17.14
C ASP A 135 6.37 3.66 16.73
N GLU A 136 7.26 3.92 17.69
CA GLU A 136 8.72 4.04 17.46
C GLU A 136 9.39 2.80 16.83
N ASN A 137 8.71 1.65 16.85
CA ASN A 137 9.20 0.37 16.33
C ASN A 137 8.50 -0.02 15.02
N TRP A 138 7.77 0.90 14.39
CA TRP A 138 6.97 0.65 13.17
C TRP A 138 5.84 -0.38 13.37
N ASN A 139 5.32 -0.54 14.59
CA ASN A 139 4.08 -1.27 14.80
C ASN A 139 2.90 -0.32 14.52
N GLU A 140 1.96 -0.74 13.67
CA GLU A 140 0.77 0.05 13.38
C GLU A 140 -0.08 0.21 14.65
N ILE A 141 -0.48 1.45 14.94
CA ILE A 141 -1.32 1.82 16.08
C ILE A 141 -2.74 2.14 15.64
N GLU A 142 -2.88 2.94 14.59
CA GLU A 142 -4.15 3.51 14.14
C GLU A 142 -4.08 3.81 12.65
N TYR A 143 -5.21 3.71 11.95
CA TYR A 143 -5.28 4.10 10.54
C TYR A 143 -6.64 4.67 10.15
N GLN A 144 -6.68 5.33 8.99
CA GLN A 144 -7.92 5.73 8.35
C GLN A 144 -7.83 5.44 6.84
N GLU A 145 -8.84 4.75 6.30
CA GLU A 145 -9.07 4.59 4.86
C GLU A 145 -9.87 5.77 4.30
N LEU A 146 -9.48 6.25 3.13
CA LEU A 146 -9.94 7.50 2.52
C LEU A 146 -10.00 7.36 1.00
N GLN A 147 -10.74 8.27 0.36
CA GLN A 147 -10.72 8.48 -1.08
C GLN A 147 -9.97 9.77 -1.44
N SER A 148 -9.54 9.88 -2.70
CA SER A 148 -8.84 11.07 -3.18
C SER A 148 -9.70 12.32 -3.04
N GLY A 149 -9.19 13.31 -2.31
CA GLY A 149 -9.87 14.57 -1.99
C GLY A 149 -10.53 14.61 -0.61
N ASP A 150 -10.57 13.50 0.11
CA ASP A 150 -11.14 13.45 1.46
C ASP A 150 -10.29 14.21 2.49
N SER A 151 -10.98 14.73 3.50
CA SER A 151 -10.34 15.26 4.71
C SER A 151 -10.17 14.15 5.74
N TYR A 152 -9.04 14.14 6.43
CA TYR A 152 -8.71 13.12 7.43
C TYR A 152 -8.34 13.73 8.79
N SER A 153 -8.46 12.92 9.84
CA SER A 153 -8.02 13.23 11.19
C SER A 153 -7.73 11.92 11.94
N VAL A 154 -6.46 11.55 12.01
CA VAL A 154 -6.03 10.30 12.65
C VAL A 154 -5.32 10.63 13.96
N THR A 155 -5.71 9.98 15.06
CA THR A 155 -5.19 10.25 16.40
C THR A 155 -4.67 8.97 17.05
N ALA A 156 -3.44 8.99 17.53
CA ALA A 156 -2.83 7.90 18.28
C ALA A 156 -2.45 8.35 19.70
N SER A 157 -2.93 7.62 20.71
CA SER A 157 -2.73 7.94 22.14
C SER A 157 -1.91 6.91 22.93
N SER A 158 -1.39 5.87 22.27
CA SER A 158 -0.77 4.70 22.92
C SER A 158 0.76 4.60 22.78
N GLY A 159 1.43 5.66 22.28
CA GLY A 159 2.85 5.63 21.94
C GLY A 159 3.82 6.11 23.03
N SER A 160 5.12 5.90 22.79
CA SER A 160 6.24 6.34 23.66
C SER A 160 6.52 7.85 23.60
N GLY A 161 5.79 8.58 22.75
CA GLY A 161 6.03 9.99 22.42
C GLY A 161 6.79 10.20 21.11
N ILE A 162 7.18 9.12 20.42
CA ILE A 162 7.70 9.12 19.04
C ILE A 162 6.77 8.28 18.17
N TYR A 163 6.44 8.79 16.99
CA TYR A 163 5.52 8.20 16.03
C TYR A 163 6.04 8.32 14.61
N HIS A 164 5.59 7.41 13.74
CA HIS A 164 5.70 7.57 12.29
C HIS A 164 4.32 7.68 11.66
N VAL A 165 4.22 8.40 10.55
CA VAL A 165 2.99 8.46 9.76
C VAL A 165 3.32 8.07 8.33
N LYS A 166 2.57 7.13 7.78
CA LYS A 166 2.62 6.72 6.37
C LYS A 166 1.33 7.12 5.68
N TYR A 167 1.47 7.67 4.49
CA TYR A 167 0.38 7.95 3.57
C TYR A 167 0.65 7.12 2.33
N GLU A 168 -0.26 6.21 1.98
CA GLU A 168 -0.03 5.25 0.91
C GLU A 168 -1.29 4.98 0.12
N SER A 169 -1.10 4.62 -1.14
CA SER A 169 -2.14 4.18 -2.07
C SER A 169 -1.41 3.40 -3.16
N ASP A 170 -1.87 2.19 -3.48
CA ASP A 170 -1.18 1.36 -4.47
C ASP A 170 -1.17 2.05 -5.84
N GLY A 171 -0.05 1.97 -6.57
CA GLY A 171 0.17 2.77 -7.76
C GLY A 171 0.78 4.16 -7.49
N TYR A 172 1.02 4.52 -6.22
CA TYR A 172 1.56 5.82 -5.82
C TYR A 172 2.67 5.68 -4.77
N LEU A 173 3.69 6.51 -4.93
CA LEU A 173 4.84 6.56 -4.03
C LEU A 173 4.38 7.04 -2.65
N PRO A 174 4.68 6.29 -1.57
CA PRO A 174 4.22 6.64 -0.24
C PRO A 174 4.94 7.87 0.32
N PHE A 175 4.21 8.62 1.14
CA PHE A 175 4.73 9.77 1.86
C PHE A 175 4.88 9.45 3.35
N TYR A 176 6.06 9.75 3.89
CA TYR A 176 6.39 9.46 5.29
C TYR A 176 6.65 10.72 6.11
N LEU A 177 6.21 10.69 7.36
CA LEU A 177 6.71 11.52 8.46
C LEU A 177 7.34 10.59 9.48
N LYS A 178 8.66 10.68 9.66
CA LYS A 178 9.41 9.79 10.57
C LYS A 178 9.87 10.53 11.81
N ASP A 179 9.96 9.80 12.93
CA ASP A 179 10.49 10.27 14.22
C ASP A 179 9.76 11.52 14.76
N PHE A 180 8.44 11.51 14.65
CA PHE A 180 7.59 12.64 15.00
C PHE A 180 7.17 12.61 16.47
N GLY A 181 7.17 13.78 17.10
CA GLY A 181 6.70 13.94 18.48
C GLY A 181 5.19 13.98 18.60
N THR A 182 4.72 14.27 19.81
CA THR A 182 3.29 14.45 20.12
C THR A 182 2.76 15.80 19.64
N GLY A 183 1.44 15.93 19.51
CA GLY A 183 0.74 17.15 19.15
C GLY A 183 -0.20 17.00 17.96
N THR A 184 -0.88 18.11 17.63
CA THR A 184 -1.80 18.15 16.51
C THR A 184 -1.16 18.87 15.34
N TYR A 185 -1.02 18.19 14.21
CA TYR A 185 -0.37 18.71 13.02
C TYR A 185 -1.34 18.71 11.85
N THR A 186 -1.32 19.79 11.08
CA THR A 186 -1.86 19.81 9.72
C THR A 186 -0.72 19.57 8.75
N VAL A 187 -0.89 18.59 7.86
CA VAL A 187 0.14 18.12 6.94
C VAL A 187 -0.19 18.52 5.51
N GLY A 188 0.82 18.92 4.76
CA GLY A 188 0.73 19.16 3.32
C GLY A 188 2.02 18.81 2.59
N SER A 189 1.93 18.74 1.26
CA SER A 189 3.07 18.53 0.36
C SER A 189 3.17 19.62 -0.71
N GLY A 190 4.37 19.78 -1.28
CA GLY A 190 4.63 20.75 -2.33
C GLY A 190 4.42 22.18 -1.85
N ASP A 191 3.52 22.89 -2.51
CA ASP A 191 3.13 24.26 -2.15
C ASP A 191 1.85 24.31 -1.30
N SER A 192 1.19 23.17 -1.08
CA SER A 192 0.03 23.11 -0.19
C SER A 192 0.45 22.99 1.26
N ARG A 193 -0.30 23.68 2.13
CA ARG A 193 -0.09 23.67 3.58
C ARG A 193 -0.94 22.66 4.34
N ASN A 194 -1.95 22.10 3.67
CA ASN A 194 -2.94 21.21 4.27
C ASN A 194 -3.40 20.09 3.34
N THR A 195 -2.75 19.93 2.19
CA THR A 195 -3.05 18.86 1.25
C THR A 195 -1.80 18.06 1.00
N VAL A 196 -1.83 16.77 1.29
CA VAL A 196 -0.82 15.82 0.83
C VAL A 196 -1.27 15.32 -0.54
N THR A 197 -0.39 15.37 -1.52
CA THR A 197 -0.61 14.84 -2.87
C THR A 197 0.45 13.78 -3.13
N LEU A 198 0.04 12.52 -3.28
CA LEU A 198 0.92 11.40 -3.56
C LEU A 198 1.42 11.44 -5.02
N VAL A 199 2.63 10.93 -5.25
CA VAL A 199 3.24 10.92 -6.59
C VAL A 199 2.85 9.61 -7.31
N PRO A 200 2.24 9.66 -8.50
CA PRO A 200 1.81 8.48 -9.24
C PRO A 200 2.99 7.72 -9.84
N GLY A 201 2.80 6.42 -10.07
CA GLY A 201 3.68 5.58 -10.89
C GLY A 201 4.53 4.57 -10.12
N ASP A 202 4.32 4.43 -8.82
CA ASP A 202 5.01 3.46 -7.97
C ASP A 202 4.20 2.17 -7.90
N THR A 203 4.82 1.03 -8.16
CA THR A 203 4.14 -0.27 -8.12
C THR A 203 4.51 -1.05 -6.88
N THR A 204 3.83 -2.16 -6.63
CA THR A 204 4.24 -3.12 -5.60
C THR A 204 5.50 -3.90 -6.00
N TRP A 205 6.12 -3.62 -7.15
CA TRP A 205 7.34 -4.29 -7.57
C TRP A 205 8.46 -4.09 -6.54
N ASN A 206 8.94 -5.21 -6.00
CA ASN A 206 10.01 -5.22 -5.02
C ASN A 206 10.75 -6.56 -5.07
N GLU A 207 11.96 -6.54 -5.61
CA GLU A 207 12.80 -7.72 -5.81
C GLU A 207 13.25 -8.36 -4.49
N GLU A 208 13.29 -7.61 -3.39
CA GLU A 208 13.73 -8.11 -2.08
C GLU A 208 12.59 -8.73 -1.27
N HIS A 209 11.34 -8.48 -1.66
CA HIS A 209 10.14 -8.82 -0.89
C HIS A 209 9.03 -9.48 -1.72
N ASP A 210 9.40 -10.16 -2.82
CA ASP A 210 8.46 -10.92 -3.66
C ASP A 210 7.21 -10.11 -4.07
N ASN A 211 7.38 -8.80 -4.31
CA ASN A 211 6.33 -7.84 -4.62
C ASN A 211 5.20 -7.71 -3.58
N GLU A 212 5.43 -8.10 -2.32
CA GLU A 212 4.44 -7.98 -1.23
C GLU A 212 4.12 -6.51 -0.92
N TRP A 213 5.07 -5.61 -1.12
CA TRP A 213 4.94 -4.17 -0.93
C TRP A 213 5.96 -3.42 -1.80
N SER A 214 5.64 -2.17 -2.18
CA SER A 214 6.50 -1.28 -2.99
C SER A 214 7.92 -1.15 -2.44
N ASP A 215 8.94 -1.01 -3.28
CA ASP A 215 10.30 -0.70 -2.84
C ASP A 215 10.51 0.77 -2.41
N ASP A 216 9.42 1.55 -2.34
CA ASP A 216 9.36 3.00 -2.07
C ASP A 216 10.19 3.83 -3.07
N VAL A 217 10.35 3.35 -4.32
CA VAL A 217 11.13 4.02 -5.37
C VAL A 217 10.48 3.88 -6.75
N ILE A 218 10.04 5.01 -7.31
CA ILE A 218 9.66 5.09 -8.72
C ILE A 218 10.91 4.99 -9.59
N ASN A 219 10.97 4.00 -10.46
CA ASN A 219 12.01 3.84 -11.45
C ASN A 219 11.51 3.07 -12.70
N GLY A 220 12.41 2.78 -13.64
CA GLY A 220 12.05 2.05 -14.86
C GLY A 220 11.52 0.63 -14.63
N LYS A 221 11.73 0.03 -13.45
CA LYS A 221 11.20 -1.30 -13.10
C LYS A 221 9.69 -1.28 -12.87
N ASP A 222 9.12 -0.20 -12.35
CA ASP A 222 7.67 -0.07 -12.16
C ASP A 222 6.92 -0.19 -13.47
N LEU A 223 7.35 0.60 -14.47
CA LEU A 223 6.78 0.54 -15.81
C LEU A 223 6.99 -0.83 -16.45
N ALA A 224 8.17 -1.45 -16.25
CA ALA A 224 8.45 -2.78 -16.77
C ALA A 224 7.58 -3.86 -16.10
N TYR A 225 7.23 -3.68 -14.82
CA TYR A 225 6.35 -4.58 -14.09
C TYR A 225 4.91 -4.52 -14.63
N VAL A 226 4.36 -3.32 -14.79
CA VAL A 226 3.02 -3.15 -15.41
C VAL A 226 3.01 -3.71 -16.84
N GLN A 227 4.09 -3.50 -17.62
CA GLN A 227 4.23 -4.10 -18.95
C GLN A 227 4.28 -5.63 -18.93
N SER A 228 4.81 -6.23 -17.86
CA SER A 228 4.83 -7.69 -17.70
C SER A 228 3.45 -8.26 -17.42
N CYS A 229 2.54 -7.45 -16.87
CA CYS A 229 1.15 -7.79 -16.60
C CYS A 229 0.21 -7.49 -17.78
N LEU A 230 0.74 -7.20 -18.98
CA LEU A 230 -0.10 -6.88 -20.14
C LEU A 230 -0.97 -8.08 -20.55
N GLY A 231 -2.29 -7.90 -20.56
CA GLY A 231 -3.28 -8.92 -20.88
C GLY A 231 -3.77 -9.73 -19.67
N GLU A 232 -3.24 -9.47 -18.48
CA GLU A 232 -3.78 -10.02 -17.22
C GLU A 232 -5.19 -9.47 -16.99
N THR A 233 -6.08 -10.29 -16.44
CA THR A 233 -7.51 -9.95 -16.33
C THR A 233 -8.08 -10.22 -14.94
N ARG A 234 -9.06 -9.40 -14.55
CA ARG A 234 -9.94 -9.59 -13.40
C ARG A 234 -10.71 -10.91 -13.47
N GLY A 235 -10.90 -11.45 -14.68
CA GLY A 235 -11.74 -12.60 -14.94
C GLY A 235 -13.23 -12.26 -14.98
N ASN A 236 -14.04 -13.25 -15.32
CA ASN A 236 -15.49 -13.19 -15.28
C ASN A 236 -16.02 -13.59 -13.90
N ASP A 237 -16.95 -12.82 -13.37
CA ASP A 237 -17.58 -13.06 -12.06
C ASP A 237 -18.24 -14.44 -11.94
N HIS A 238 -18.66 -15.06 -13.05
CA HIS A 238 -19.35 -16.37 -13.06
C HIS A 238 -18.47 -17.47 -13.68
N PHE A 239 -17.15 -17.27 -13.71
CA PHE A 239 -16.22 -18.29 -14.19
C PHE A 239 -16.36 -19.56 -13.34
N ASN A 240 -16.54 -20.69 -14.01
CA ASN A 240 -16.71 -21.97 -13.34
C ASN A 240 -15.36 -22.64 -13.12
N LEU A 241 -14.80 -22.42 -11.94
CA LEU A 241 -13.49 -22.96 -11.56
C LEU A 241 -13.42 -24.50 -11.58
N SER A 242 -14.56 -25.21 -11.51
CA SER A 242 -14.55 -26.68 -11.60
C SER A 242 -14.37 -27.19 -13.03
N MET A 243 -14.36 -26.31 -14.02
CA MET A 243 -14.04 -26.64 -15.42
C MET A 243 -12.54 -26.52 -15.75
N ASP A 244 -11.74 -25.84 -14.92
CA ASP A 244 -10.31 -25.60 -15.12
C ASP A 244 -9.50 -26.52 -14.19
N LEU A 245 -9.23 -27.73 -14.68
CA LEU A 245 -8.85 -28.89 -13.86
C LEU A 245 -7.40 -29.35 -14.04
N LYS A 246 -6.71 -28.89 -15.10
CA LYS A 246 -5.37 -29.40 -15.44
C LYS A 246 -4.26 -28.51 -14.90
N ASP A 247 -4.38 -27.21 -15.12
CA ASP A 247 -3.34 -26.25 -14.76
C ASP A 247 -3.84 -25.02 -14.00
N GLU A 248 -5.16 -24.88 -13.80
CA GLU A 248 -5.77 -23.83 -12.97
C GLU A 248 -5.37 -22.42 -13.44
N ASN A 249 -5.25 -22.26 -14.77
CA ASN A 249 -4.70 -21.06 -15.40
C ASN A 249 -5.77 -19.99 -15.75
N GLY A 250 -7.03 -20.25 -15.41
CA GLY A 250 -8.18 -19.42 -15.72
C GLY A 250 -8.72 -19.58 -17.15
N ILE A 251 -8.32 -20.60 -17.90
CA ILE A 251 -8.75 -20.86 -19.28
C ILE A 251 -9.12 -22.32 -19.44
N VAL A 252 -10.39 -22.59 -19.75
CA VAL A 252 -10.86 -23.96 -19.99
C VAL A 252 -10.52 -24.41 -21.41
N ASP A 253 -9.61 -25.36 -21.54
CA ASP A 253 -9.31 -26.01 -22.82
C ASP A 253 -10.32 -27.13 -23.15
N GLN A 254 -10.26 -27.68 -24.38
CA GLN A 254 -11.19 -28.74 -24.80
C GLN A 254 -11.01 -30.04 -24.01
N GLU A 255 -9.77 -30.36 -23.58
CA GLU A 255 -9.50 -31.55 -22.79
C GLU A 255 -10.10 -31.42 -21.39
N GLU A 256 -10.04 -30.23 -20.79
CA GLU A 256 -10.67 -29.95 -19.49
C GLU A 256 -12.19 -29.97 -19.58
N LEU A 257 -12.75 -29.38 -20.62
CA LEU A 257 -14.17 -29.50 -20.91
C LEU A 257 -14.60 -30.97 -21.08
N ASP A 258 -13.80 -31.78 -21.76
CA ASP A 258 -14.07 -33.22 -21.92
C ASP A 258 -14.00 -33.97 -20.57
N ILE A 259 -13.05 -33.61 -19.69
CA ILE A 259 -12.94 -34.16 -18.33
C ILE A 259 -14.19 -33.79 -17.52
N PHE A 260 -14.58 -32.51 -17.53
CA PHE A 260 -15.79 -32.04 -16.88
C PHE A 260 -17.01 -32.84 -17.39
N CYS A 261 -17.20 -32.92 -18.70
CA CYS A 261 -18.33 -33.65 -19.31
C CYS A 261 -18.34 -35.15 -19.01
N SER A 262 -17.21 -35.75 -18.61
CA SER A 262 -17.12 -37.19 -18.32
C SER A 262 -18.01 -37.64 -17.15
N LEU A 263 -18.43 -36.70 -16.28
CA LEU A 263 -19.43 -36.97 -15.24
C LEU A 263 -20.69 -37.56 -15.87
N TYR A 264 -21.22 -36.94 -16.93
CA TYR A 264 -22.48 -37.34 -17.55
C TYR A 264 -22.39 -38.70 -18.24
N ASP A 265 -21.22 -39.03 -18.82
CA ASP A 265 -20.96 -40.35 -19.41
C ASP A 265 -20.89 -41.47 -18.36
N SER A 266 -20.55 -41.12 -17.12
CA SER A 266 -20.43 -42.05 -15.99
C SER A 266 -21.75 -42.31 -15.26
N LEU A 267 -22.76 -41.45 -15.46
CA LEU A 267 -24.07 -41.58 -14.85
C LEU A 267 -24.81 -42.82 -15.36
N GLU A 268 -25.37 -43.61 -14.45
CA GLU A 268 -26.32 -44.65 -14.83
C GLU A 268 -27.64 -44.00 -15.30
N SER A 269 -28.29 -44.59 -16.31
CA SER A 269 -29.55 -44.04 -16.83
C SER A 269 -30.60 -43.88 -15.72
N GLY A 270 -31.09 -42.66 -15.52
CA GLY A 270 -32.05 -42.29 -14.47
C GLY A 270 -31.44 -42.11 -13.08
N SER A 271 -30.12 -42.17 -12.94
CA SER A 271 -29.42 -41.69 -11.74
C SER A 271 -29.28 -40.17 -11.78
N PHE A 272 -29.20 -39.55 -10.60
CA PHE A 272 -29.08 -38.11 -10.45
C PHE A 272 -28.43 -37.78 -9.11
N TYR A 273 -27.87 -36.57 -9.00
CA TYR A 273 -27.48 -35.96 -7.73
C TYR A 273 -28.43 -34.81 -7.41
N ASP A 274 -28.93 -34.76 -6.17
CA ASP A 274 -29.74 -33.64 -5.68
C ASP A 274 -28.81 -32.61 -5.04
N VAL A 275 -28.66 -31.46 -5.69
CA VAL A 275 -27.81 -30.35 -5.27
C VAL A 275 -28.62 -29.16 -4.77
N SER A 276 -29.94 -29.31 -4.60
CA SER A 276 -30.84 -28.22 -4.20
C SER A 276 -30.48 -27.59 -2.85
N GLY A 277 -29.86 -28.37 -1.95
CA GLY A 277 -29.38 -27.88 -0.65
C GLY A 277 -28.07 -27.10 -0.71
N ILE A 278 -27.36 -27.10 -1.83
CA ILE A 278 -26.08 -26.42 -2.00
C ILE A 278 -26.27 -24.98 -2.46
N ARG A 279 -27.42 -24.64 -3.05
CA ARG A 279 -27.74 -23.30 -3.55
C ARG A 279 -27.62 -22.19 -2.49
N ASP A 280 -27.72 -22.52 -1.21
CA ASP A 280 -27.50 -21.56 -0.13
C ASP A 280 -26.03 -21.07 -0.06
N TYR A 281 -25.08 -21.78 -0.66
CA TYR A 281 -23.68 -21.37 -0.72
C TYR A 281 -23.37 -20.50 -1.93
N ASP A 282 -24.28 -20.40 -2.91
CA ASP A 282 -24.18 -19.50 -4.05
C ASP A 282 -24.66 -18.12 -3.59
N ILE A 283 -23.69 -17.23 -3.38
CA ILE A 283 -23.86 -16.00 -2.62
C ILE A 283 -24.57 -14.95 -3.45
N ASN A 284 -24.48 -15.02 -4.77
CA ASN A 284 -25.15 -14.12 -5.70
C ASN A 284 -26.30 -14.78 -6.50
N ASP A 285 -26.60 -16.06 -6.27
CA ASP A 285 -27.62 -16.88 -6.97
C ASP A 285 -27.38 -16.91 -8.50
N ASP A 286 -26.11 -16.92 -8.90
CA ASP A 286 -25.72 -16.89 -10.30
C ASP A 286 -25.59 -18.26 -10.96
N GLY A 287 -25.73 -19.33 -10.18
CA GLY A 287 -25.66 -20.74 -10.59
C GLY A 287 -24.26 -21.31 -10.65
N VAL A 288 -23.24 -20.61 -10.17
CA VAL A 288 -21.84 -21.08 -10.11
C VAL A 288 -21.24 -20.73 -8.75
N LEU A 289 -20.82 -21.74 -8.00
CA LEU A 289 -19.97 -21.55 -6.83
C LEU A 289 -18.53 -21.28 -7.26
N ASN A 290 -18.03 -20.08 -6.95
CA ASN A 290 -16.68 -19.69 -7.33
C ASN A 290 -16.02 -18.68 -6.37
N LEU A 291 -14.85 -18.18 -6.77
CA LEU A 291 -14.08 -17.20 -5.99
C LEU A 291 -14.77 -15.82 -5.91
N TYR A 292 -15.71 -15.52 -6.80
CA TYR A 292 -16.50 -14.30 -6.71
C TYR A 292 -17.47 -14.36 -5.52
N ASP A 293 -18.10 -15.51 -5.25
CA ASP A 293 -18.88 -15.72 -4.02
C ASP A 293 -18.05 -15.46 -2.77
N TYR A 294 -16.84 -16.02 -2.74
CA TYR A 294 -15.88 -15.78 -1.65
C TYR A 294 -15.56 -14.28 -1.52
N LYS A 295 -15.33 -13.59 -2.64
CA LYS A 295 -15.07 -12.15 -2.65
C LYS A 295 -16.24 -11.36 -2.08
N LEU A 296 -17.49 -11.68 -2.44
CA LEU A 296 -18.67 -11.01 -1.89
C LEU A 296 -18.73 -11.14 -0.36
N LEU A 297 -18.44 -12.34 0.16
CA LEU A 297 -18.39 -12.59 1.60
C LEU A 297 -17.21 -11.86 2.28
N TYR A 298 -16.04 -11.82 1.64
CA TYR A 298 -14.89 -11.06 2.12
C TYR A 298 -15.18 -9.56 2.19
N ASP A 299 -15.72 -8.99 1.10
CA ASP A 299 -16.11 -7.59 1.01
C ASP A 299 -17.07 -7.22 2.15
N MET A 300 -18.08 -8.07 2.40
CA MET A 300 -19.01 -7.91 3.52
C MET A 300 -18.30 -7.89 4.87
N LEU A 301 -17.36 -8.81 5.11
CA LEU A 301 -16.59 -8.88 6.35
C LEU A 301 -15.74 -7.62 6.57
N CYS A 302 -15.24 -7.03 5.49
CA CYS A 302 -14.53 -5.76 5.46
C CYS A 302 -15.46 -4.53 5.57
N GLY A 303 -16.78 -4.72 5.60
CA GLY A 303 -17.76 -3.65 5.75
C GLY A 303 -18.14 -2.95 4.45
N TYR A 304 -17.82 -3.54 3.30
CA TYR A 304 -18.31 -3.08 2.01
C TYR A 304 -19.75 -3.51 1.80
N ASP A 305 -20.64 -2.55 1.53
CA ASP A 305 -22.02 -2.83 1.17
C ASP A 305 -22.06 -3.44 -0.24
N ASN A 306 -22.47 -4.71 -0.34
CA ASN A 306 -22.66 -5.39 -1.61
C ASN A 306 -24.11 -5.87 -1.78
N ASN A 307 -24.81 -5.29 -2.77
CA ASN A 307 -26.21 -5.57 -3.04
C ASN A 307 -26.45 -6.91 -3.78
N GLN A 308 -25.39 -7.61 -4.17
CA GLN A 308 -25.47 -8.91 -4.83
C GLN A 308 -25.55 -10.06 -3.82
N ILE A 309 -25.18 -9.83 -2.55
CA ILE A 309 -25.25 -10.86 -1.51
C ILE A 309 -26.72 -11.20 -1.24
N VAL A 310 -27.10 -12.43 -1.59
CA VAL A 310 -28.44 -12.98 -1.31
C VAL A 310 -28.46 -13.90 -0.11
N ASN A 311 -27.34 -14.53 0.24
CA ASN A 311 -27.21 -15.41 1.39
C ASN A 311 -25.85 -15.27 2.08
N ILE A 312 -25.79 -15.62 3.37
CA ILE A 312 -24.56 -15.60 4.17
C ILE A 312 -24.44 -16.94 4.90
N PRO A 313 -23.47 -17.80 4.55
CA PRO A 313 -23.32 -19.11 5.15
C PRO A 313 -22.63 -19.02 6.53
N ASP A 314 -23.17 -19.73 7.51
CA ASP A 314 -22.54 -19.95 8.83
C ASP A 314 -21.84 -21.31 8.79
N MET A 315 -20.58 -21.32 8.35
CA MET A 315 -19.80 -22.54 8.10
C MET A 315 -19.37 -23.22 9.40
N THR A 316 -19.14 -22.43 10.44
CA THR A 316 -18.73 -22.91 11.77
C THR A 316 -19.93 -23.31 12.65
N GLY A 317 -21.12 -22.80 12.35
CA GLY A 317 -22.37 -23.10 13.06
C GLY A 317 -22.48 -22.38 14.41
N ASP A 318 -21.73 -21.29 14.61
CA ASP A 318 -21.68 -20.55 15.87
C ASP A 318 -22.65 -19.35 15.93
N GLY A 319 -23.33 -19.07 14.82
CA GLY A 319 -24.31 -18.00 14.66
C GLY A 319 -23.73 -16.65 14.26
N TYR A 320 -22.43 -16.56 13.97
CA TYR A 320 -21.75 -15.36 13.51
C TYR A 320 -20.96 -15.64 12.23
N PHE A 321 -20.95 -14.69 11.30
CA PHE A 321 -20.06 -14.77 10.14
C PHE A 321 -18.73 -14.11 10.47
N THR A 322 -17.65 -14.88 10.43
CA THR A 322 -16.29 -14.46 10.80
C THR A 322 -15.27 -14.90 9.75
N ILE A 323 -13.99 -14.57 9.98
CA ILE A 323 -12.88 -15.01 9.13
C ILE A 323 -12.73 -16.54 9.10
N GLU A 324 -13.16 -17.25 10.15
CA GLU A 324 -13.13 -18.72 10.20
C GLU A 324 -14.17 -19.32 9.24
N ASP A 325 -15.34 -18.70 9.11
CA ASP A 325 -16.36 -19.10 8.14
C ASP A 325 -15.89 -18.85 6.72
N LEU A 326 -15.30 -17.69 6.47
CA LEU A 326 -14.75 -17.35 5.17
C LEU A 326 -13.64 -18.32 4.73
N SER A 327 -12.75 -18.69 5.65
CA SER A 327 -11.71 -19.71 5.38
C SER A 327 -12.32 -21.07 5.06
N SER A 328 -13.36 -21.47 5.80
CA SER A 328 -14.07 -22.73 5.56
C SER A 328 -14.84 -22.72 4.25
N PHE A 329 -15.37 -21.57 3.84
CA PHE A 329 -16.04 -21.38 2.55
C PHE A 329 -15.05 -21.54 1.39
N LEU A 330 -13.83 -21.00 1.51
CA LEU A 330 -12.79 -21.21 0.51
C LEU A 330 -12.47 -22.69 0.30
N ASP A 331 -12.34 -23.46 1.38
CA ASP A 331 -12.14 -24.91 1.31
C ASP A 331 -13.34 -25.62 0.65
N TYR A 332 -14.56 -25.13 0.89
CA TYR A 332 -15.79 -25.69 0.33
C TYR A 332 -15.88 -25.53 -1.20
N LEU A 333 -15.36 -24.45 -1.76
CA LEU A 333 -15.35 -24.21 -3.22
C LEU A 333 -14.64 -25.31 -4.01
N TYR A 334 -13.70 -26.04 -3.38
CA TYR A 334 -12.96 -27.15 -3.98
C TYR A 334 -13.48 -28.54 -3.55
N SER A 335 -14.68 -28.61 -2.99
CA SER A 335 -15.31 -29.86 -2.56
C SER A 335 -16.05 -30.58 -3.70
N ASP A 336 -16.27 -31.89 -3.54
CA ASP A 336 -17.12 -32.67 -4.45
C ASP A 336 -18.55 -32.10 -4.54
N ASP A 337 -19.06 -31.47 -3.47
CA ASP A 337 -20.38 -30.86 -3.44
C ASP A 337 -20.43 -29.61 -4.34
N ALA A 338 -19.44 -28.71 -4.21
CA ALA A 338 -19.33 -27.54 -5.08
C ALA A 338 -19.11 -27.95 -6.55
N TYR A 339 -18.29 -28.98 -6.78
CA TYR A 339 -18.11 -29.58 -8.09
C TYR A 339 -19.44 -30.05 -8.69
N LEU A 340 -20.25 -30.81 -7.92
CA LEU A 340 -21.56 -31.26 -8.37
C LEU A 340 -22.54 -30.11 -8.59
N TYR A 341 -22.59 -29.10 -7.72
CA TYR A 341 -23.45 -27.95 -7.90
C TYR A 341 -23.14 -27.20 -9.20
N ASN A 342 -21.86 -26.99 -9.50
CA ASN A 342 -21.42 -26.36 -10.75
C ASN A 342 -21.69 -27.19 -12.01
N HIS A 343 -22.12 -28.45 -11.85
CA HIS A 343 -22.58 -29.32 -12.93
C HIS A 343 -24.09 -29.23 -13.22
N ASP A 344 -24.88 -28.58 -12.37
CA ASP A 344 -26.32 -28.29 -12.60
C ASP A 344 -26.46 -27.13 -13.60
N MET A 345 -26.10 -27.42 -14.85
CA MET A 345 -26.05 -26.44 -15.94
C MET A 345 -27.42 -25.88 -16.30
N ASN A 346 -28.47 -26.65 -16.03
CA ASN A 346 -29.85 -26.25 -16.34
C ASN A 346 -30.57 -25.57 -15.15
N ARG A 347 -29.96 -25.61 -13.95
CA ARG A 347 -30.39 -24.96 -12.70
C ARG A 347 -31.74 -25.45 -12.18
N ASP A 348 -31.99 -26.75 -12.25
CA ASP A 348 -33.19 -27.37 -11.70
C ASP A 348 -32.96 -28.03 -10.32
N GLY A 349 -31.75 -27.91 -9.77
CA GLY A 349 -31.32 -28.49 -8.51
C GLY A 349 -30.93 -29.96 -8.62
N ILE A 350 -30.85 -30.50 -9.84
CA ILE A 350 -30.58 -31.89 -10.13
C ILE A 350 -29.46 -31.98 -11.16
N VAL A 351 -28.40 -32.72 -10.83
CA VAL A 351 -27.36 -33.06 -11.79
C VAL A 351 -27.70 -34.40 -12.43
N ASP A 352 -28.03 -34.40 -13.72
CA ASP A 352 -28.35 -35.59 -14.50
C ASP A 352 -27.91 -35.49 -15.98
N GLU A 353 -28.46 -36.36 -16.84
CA GLU A 353 -28.14 -36.38 -18.28
C GLU A 353 -28.60 -35.12 -19.04
N ASN A 354 -29.52 -34.33 -18.48
CA ASN A 354 -30.06 -33.13 -19.11
C ASN A 354 -29.11 -31.92 -18.99
N ASP A 355 -28.14 -31.96 -18.08
CA ASP A 355 -27.12 -30.92 -17.92
C ASP A 355 -26.04 -30.95 -19.00
N ASN A 356 -25.96 -32.05 -19.76
CA ASN A 356 -25.07 -32.18 -20.91
C ASN A 356 -25.58 -31.37 -22.13
N ASP A 357 -25.88 -30.08 -21.92
CA ASP A 357 -26.26 -29.13 -22.96
C ASP A 357 -25.00 -28.45 -23.52
N ALA A 358 -24.69 -28.76 -24.77
CA ALA A 358 -23.51 -28.24 -25.43
C ALA A 358 -23.46 -26.70 -25.53
N ASN A 359 -24.59 -25.99 -25.54
CA ASN A 359 -24.56 -24.52 -25.61
C ASN A 359 -24.16 -23.94 -24.26
N MET A 360 -24.70 -24.46 -23.15
CA MET A 360 -24.34 -24.00 -21.81
C MET A 360 -22.90 -24.37 -21.47
N LEU A 361 -22.49 -25.60 -21.76
CA LEU A 361 -21.11 -26.07 -21.56
C LEU A 361 -20.09 -25.19 -22.31
N ASN A 362 -20.33 -24.90 -23.59
CA ASN A 362 -19.45 -24.03 -24.36
C ASN A 362 -19.51 -22.57 -23.92
N TYR A 363 -20.63 -22.11 -23.35
CA TYR A 363 -20.74 -20.75 -22.82
C TYR A 363 -19.86 -20.56 -21.58
N TYR A 364 -19.93 -21.49 -20.62
CA TYR A 364 -19.11 -21.43 -19.41
C TYR A 364 -17.63 -21.71 -19.69
N ALA A 365 -17.30 -22.66 -20.58
CA ALA A 365 -15.92 -22.92 -20.99
C ALA A 365 -15.25 -21.75 -21.73
N ALA A 366 -16.04 -20.85 -22.34
CA ALA A 366 -15.50 -19.67 -23.02
C ALA A 366 -15.21 -18.50 -22.06
N MET A 367 -15.59 -18.61 -20.78
CA MET A 367 -15.26 -17.61 -19.77
C MET A 367 -13.79 -17.72 -19.37
N GLN A 368 -13.27 -16.61 -18.83
CA GLN A 368 -11.91 -16.52 -18.34
C GLN A 368 -11.91 -16.29 -16.83
N GLY A 369 -11.10 -17.06 -16.11
CA GLY A 369 -10.81 -16.84 -14.71
C GLY A 369 -9.92 -15.63 -14.49
N ARG A 370 -9.80 -15.24 -13.22
CA ARG A 370 -8.84 -14.20 -12.81
C ARG A 370 -7.43 -14.72 -13.01
N THR A 371 -6.53 -13.86 -13.50
CA THR A 371 -5.11 -14.21 -13.60
C THR A 371 -4.32 -13.72 -12.38
N GLU A 372 -3.27 -14.45 -11.99
CA GLU A 372 -2.54 -14.21 -10.74
C GLU A 372 -1.89 -12.81 -10.67
N ASN A 373 -1.43 -12.27 -11.80
CA ASN A 373 -0.75 -10.98 -11.86
C ASN A 373 -1.69 -9.80 -12.18
N TYR A 374 -3.01 -10.02 -12.11
CA TYR A 374 -3.97 -8.94 -12.19
C TYR A 374 -4.11 -8.25 -10.82
N TYR A 375 -3.73 -6.98 -10.78
CA TYR A 375 -3.86 -6.11 -9.62
C TYR A 375 -4.79 -4.94 -9.93
N GLU A 376 -5.81 -4.73 -9.11
CA GLU A 376 -6.83 -3.70 -9.29
C GLU A 376 -6.24 -2.29 -9.46
N TYR A 377 -5.17 -1.99 -8.72
CA TYR A 377 -4.53 -0.67 -8.79
C TYR A 377 -3.80 -0.41 -10.12
N MET A 378 -3.51 -1.45 -10.91
CA MET A 378 -2.86 -1.31 -12.21
C MET A 378 -3.85 -1.04 -13.33
N ASP A 379 -5.08 -1.55 -13.24
CA ASP A 379 -6.18 -1.30 -14.18
C ASP A 379 -6.79 0.09 -13.90
N LYS A 380 -6.14 1.13 -14.45
CA LYS A 380 -6.44 2.53 -14.17
C LYS A 380 -7.75 2.98 -14.78
N ASP A 381 -8.21 2.35 -15.86
CA ASP A 381 -9.50 2.67 -16.47
C ASP A 381 -10.65 1.72 -16.09
N ASP A 382 -10.39 0.76 -15.17
CA ASP A 382 -11.36 -0.20 -14.62
C ASP A 382 -12.01 -1.06 -15.73
N SER A 383 -11.25 -1.34 -16.79
CA SER A 383 -11.69 -2.16 -17.93
C SER A 383 -11.82 -3.65 -17.57
N GLY A 384 -11.18 -4.09 -16.49
CA GLY A 384 -11.03 -5.47 -16.08
C GLY A 384 -9.86 -6.20 -16.75
N THR A 385 -8.99 -5.51 -17.47
CA THR A 385 -7.80 -6.06 -18.12
C THR A 385 -6.68 -5.04 -18.08
N ILE A 386 -5.48 -5.45 -17.68
CA ILE A 386 -4.31 -4.58 -17.76
C ILE A 386 -3.91 -4.46 -19.23
N ASP A 387 -4.13 -3.28 -19.82
CA ASP A 387 -3.93 -3.05 -21.26
C ASP A 387 -2.98 -1.86 -21.56
N GLU A 388 -2.92 -1.47 -22.84
CA GLU A 388 -2.03 -0.40 -23.29
C GLU A 388 -2.40 0.98 -22.70
N ALA A 389 -3.65 1.20 -22.30
CA ALA A 389 -4.09 2.42 -21.63
C ALA A 389 -3.46 2.53 -20.23
N ASP A 390 -3.39 1.42 -19.49
CA ASP A 390 -2.76 1.35 -18.17
C ASP A 390 -1.25 1.57 -18.26
N VAL A 391 -0.60 0.88 -19.19
CA VAL A 391 0.82 1.08 -19.47
C VAL A 391 1.10 2.53 -19.86
N ALA A 392 0.22 3.17 -20.65
CA ALA A 392 0.35 4.57 -21.01
C ALA A 392 0.19 5.51 -19.80
N TRP A 393 -0.67 5.17 -18.84
CA TRP A 393 -0.81 5.92 -17.59
C TRP A 393 0.48 5.85 -16.76
N PHE A 394 1.01 4.66 -16.50
CA PHE A 394 2.27 4.50 -15.76
C PHE A 394 3.46 5.10 -16.51
N SER A 395 3.48 5.02 -17.85
CA SER A 395 4.51 5.67 -18.67
C SER A 395 4.45 7.20 -18.57
N ALA A 396 3.25 7.78 -18.55
CA ALA A 396 3.06 9.22 -18.35
C ALA A 396 3.43 9.65 -16.92
N ALA A 397 3.10 8.84 -15.91
CA ALA A 397 3.50 9.04 -14.52
C ALA A 397 5.03 9.06 -14.39
N TYR A 398 5.72 8.03 -14.88
CA TYR A 398 7.18 7.94 -14.87
C TYR A 398 7.84 9.08 -15.67
N SER A 399 7.25 9.49 -16.79
CA SER A 399 7.76 10.64 -17.57
C SER A 399 7.67 11.96 -16.81
N ALA A 400 6.70 12.09 -15.90
CA ALA A 400 6.51 13.28 -15.09
C ALA A 400 7.41 13.29 -13.84
N SER A 401 7.61 12.15 -13.19
CA SER A 401 8.41 12.02 -11.96
C SER A 401 9.90 11.78 -12.22
N GLY A 402 10.24 10.95 -13.20
CA GLY A 402 11.58 10.38 -13.34
C GLY A 402 11.91 9.38 -12.23
N ASP A 403 13.19 9.02 -12.12
CA ASP A 403 13.67 8.20 -10.99
C ASP A 403 13.55 8.99 -9.69
N LEU A 404 12.78 8.48 -8.74
CA LEU A 404 12.39 9.22 -7.55
C LEU A 404 12.13 8.29 -6.37
N ASP A 405 12.78 8.55 -5.24
CA ASP A 405 12.50 7.87 -3.98
C ASP A 405 11.65 8.74 -3.04
N TRP A 406 11.00 8.09 -2.08
CA TRP A 406 10.10 8.73 -1.12
C TRP A 406 10.72 9.89 -0.33
N ASP A 407 12.04 9.91 -0.11
CA ASP A 407 12.69 10.96 0.71
C ASP A 407 12.92 12.24 -0.11
N HIS A 408 13.08 12.11 -1.43
CA HIS A 408 13.28 13.24 -2.35
C HIS A 408 12.01 13.68 -3.09
N ALA A 409 10.96 12.84 -3.11
CA ALA A 409 9.72 13.12 -3.81
C ALA A 409 8.91 14.30 -3.27
N PHE A 410 9.00 14.57 -1.97
CA PHE A 410 8.04 15.45 -1.31
C PHE A 410 8.70 16.60 -0.57
N LYS A 411 8.36 17.83 -0.98
CA LYS A 411 8.53 19.01 -0.12
C LYS A 411 7.47 18.97 0.97
N ARG A 412 7.89 18.76 2.22
CA ARG A 412 6.99 18.57 3.38
C ARG A 412 6.58 19.92 3.99
N THR A 413 5.29 20.12 4.23
CA THR A 413 4.77 21.27 4.99
C THR A 413 4.01 20.78 6.21
N LEU A 414 4.35 21.31 7.39
CA LEU A 414 3.79 20.89 8.67
C LEU A 414 3.43 22.11 9.51
N ILE A 415 2.19 22.17 9.97
CA ILE A 415 1.68 23.26 10.80
C ILE A 415 1.18 22.65 12.11
N MET A 416 1.88 22.96 13.20
CA MET A 416 1.42 22.61 14.54
C MET A 416 0.22 23.48 14.91
N GLN A 417 -0.86 22.87 15.35
CA GLN A 417 -2.06 23.57 15.82
C GLN A 417 -1.90 23.91 17.30
N GLU A 418 -2.28 25.14 17.69
CA GLU A 418 -2.31 25.52 19.11
C GLU A 418 -3.38 24.69 19.83
N SER A 419 -3.01 24.15 20.99
CA SER A 419 -3.95 23.47 21.88
C SER A 419 -4.86 24.53 22.52
N GLY A 420 -6.16 24.47 22.23
CA GLY A 420 -7.16 25.43 22.70
C GLY A 420 -7.46 25.35 24.19
#